data_AF-A0A2P8F5W4-F1
#
_entry.id   AF-A0A2P8F5W4-F1
#
_cell.length_a   1.000
_cell.length_b   1.000
_cell.length_c   1.000
_cell.angle_alpha   90.00
_cell.angle_beta   90.00
_cell.angle_gamma   90.00
#
_symmetry.space_group_name_H-M   'P 1'
#
loop_
_entity.id
_entity.type
_entity.pdbx_description
1 polymer ?
#
loop_
_entity_poly.entity_id
_entity_poly.type
_entity_poly.pdbx_seq_one_letter_code
_entity_poly.pdbx_strand_id
1 'polypeptide(L)' 'MVTGLTGVMIVGLVVVVSLIVIQFRDTGPVLPENLDLPEGAVAYSVTVAEDWVGVTTKEGRLLVFDRITGALRQEIDLSH' A
#
# COMPACT_ATOMS: atom_id res chain seq x y z
N MET A 1 -38.76 -7.53 -26.16
CA MET A 1 -37.48 -7.46 -26.89
C MET A 1 -36.35 -7.68 -25.91
N VAL A 2 -35.52 -8.71 -26.13
CA VAL A 2 -34.44 -9.09 -25.20
C VAL A 2 -33.21 -8.17 -25.32
N THR A 3 -33.06 -7.50 -26.46
CA THR A 3 -31.96 -6.58 -26.78
C THR A 3 -31.81 -5.45 -25.77
N GLY A 4 -32.92 -4.94 -25.21
CA GLY A 4 -32.89 -3.90 -24.18
C GLY A 4 -32.26 -4.41 -22.88
N LEU A 5 -32.60 -5.63 -22.46
CA LEU A 5 -32.03 -6.24 -21.26
C LEU A 5 -30.54 -6.54 -21.44
N THR A 6 -30.14 -7.03 -22.62
CA THR A 6 -28.73 -7.24 -22.98
C THR A 6 -27.93 -5.93 -22.92
N GLY A 7 -28.49 -4.83 -23.43
CA GLY A 7 -27.85 -3.51 -23.36
C GLY A 7 -27.60 -3.05 -21.93
N VAL A 8 -28.61 -3.19 -21.05
CA VAL A 8 -28.49 -2.82 -19.63
C VAL A 8 -27.43 -3.66 -18.92
N MET A 9 -27.37 -4.98 -19.17
CA MET A 9 -26.36 -5.85 -18.57
C MET A 9 -24.94 -5.45 -18.95
N ILE A 10 -24.72 -5.07 -20.21
CA ILE A 10 -23.41 -4.62 -20.70
C ILE A 10 -23.02 -3.31 -20.01
N VAL A 11 -23.93 -2.32 -19.97
CA VAL A 11 -23.67 -1.04 -19.30
C VAL A 11 -23.35 -1.26 -17.83
N GLY A 12 -24.12 -2.09 -17.14
CA GLY A 12 -23.88 -2.43 -15.74
C GLY A 12 -22.50 -3.04 -15.52
N LEU A 13 -22.10 -4.01 -16.36
CA LEU A 13 -20.78 -4.61 -16.30
C LEU A 13 -19.65 -3.59 -16.52
N VAL A 14 -19.78 -2.72 -17.52
CA VAL A 14 -18.79 -1.69 -17.83
C VAL A 14 -18.63 -0.72 -16.66
N VAL A 15 -19.72 -0.32 -16.01
CA VAL A 15 -19.69 0.56 -14.83
C VAL A 15 -18.93 -0.12 -13.69
N VAL A 16 -19.27 -1.38 -13.37
CA VAL A 16 -18.60 -2.13 -12.30
C VAL A 16 -17.09 -2.28 -12.58
N VAL A 17 -16.72 -2.68 -13.80
CA VAL A 17 -15.30 -2.80 -14.18
C VAL A 17 -14.58 -1.46 -14.09
N SER A 18 -15.22 -0.39 -14.55
CA SER A 18 -14.64 0.97 -14.49
C SER A 18 -14.38 1.41 -13.05
N LEU A 19 -15.34 1.18 -12.14
CA LEU A 19 -15.19 1.49 -10.71
C LEU A 19 -14.04 0.70 -10.09
N ILE A 20 -13.93 -0.61 -10.38
CA ILE A 20 -12.83 -1.46 -9.90
C ILE A 20 -11.49 -0.92 -10.39
N VAL A 21 -11.37 -0.58 -11.67
CA VAL A 21 -10.12 -0.05 -12.24
C VAL A 21 -9.74 1.28 -11.60
N ILE A 22 -10.70 2.19 -11.37
CA ILE A 22 -10.44 3.48 -10.73
C ILE A 22 -9.95 3.25 -9.29
N GLN A 23 -10.64 2.40 -8.52
CA GLN A 23 -10.27 2.09 -7.14
C GLN A 23 -8.89 1.42 -7.04
N PHE A 24 -8.54 0.54 -7.97
CA PHE A 24 -7.24 -0.14 -7.99
C PHE A 24 -6.10 0.69 -8.58
N ARG A 25 -6.40 1.75 -9.35
CA ARG A 25 -5.39 2.66 -9.91
C ARG A 25 -5.01 3.81 -8.98
N ASP A 26 -5.62 3.92 -7.80
CA ASP A 26 -5.05 4.76 -6.76
C ASP A 26 -3.63 4.27 -6.52
N THR A 27 -2.69 5.10 -7.00
CA THR A 27 -1.33 4.66 -7.31
C THR A 27 -0.70 4.20 -6.01
N GLY A 28 -0.26 2.95 -5.99
CA GLY A 28 0.34 2.34 -4.82
C GLY A 28 1.31 3.31 -4.14
N PRO A 29 1.28 3.39 -2.81
CA PRO A 29 1.87 4.49 -2.07
C PRO A 29 3.32 4.72 -2.49
N VAL A 30 3.60 5.92 -3.01
CA VAL A 30 4.95 6.39 -3.36
C VAL A 30 5.85 6.19 -2.14
N LEU A 31 6.88 5.33 -2.26
CA LEU A 31 7.94 5.25 -1.27
C LEU A 31 8.88 6.45 -1.47
N PRO A 32 9.34 7.10 -0.39
CA PRO A 32 10.42 8.05 -0.48
C PRO A 32 11.65 7.35 -1.06
N GLU A 33 12.30 8.02 -2.02
CA GLU A 33 13.48 7.55 -2.74
C GLU A 33 14.68 7.24 -1.81
N ASN A 34 14.71 7.88 -0.63
CA ASN A 34 15.71 7.67 0.41
C ASN A 34 15.02 7.37 1.75
N LEU A 35 14.83 6.08 2.07
CA LEU A 35 14.46 5.66 3.42
C LEU A 35 15.73 5.20 4.14
N ASP A 36 16.30 6.09 4.96
CA ASP A 36 17.49 5.79 5.74
C ASP A 36 17.11 4.89 6.93
N LEU A 37 17.53 3.63 6.86
CA LEU A 37 17.37 2.71 7.98
C LEU A 37 18.38 3.05 9.08
N PRO A 38 17.95 3.18 10.34
CA PRO A 38 18.85 3.39 11.47
C PRO A 38 19.82 2.20 11.65
N GLU A 39 21.05 2.49 12.09
CA GLU A 39 22.10 1.53 12.49
C GLU A 39 22.50 0.46 11.46
N GLY A 40 22.26 0.67 10.16
CA GLY A 40 22.60 -0.34 9.16
C GLY A 40 21.69 -1.58 9.25
N ALA A 41 20.52 -1.43 9.87
CA ALA A 41 19.51 -2.47 9.93
C ALA A 41 19.19 -3.00 8.52
N VAL A 42 19.20 -4.31 8.35
CA VAL A 42 18.88 -4.94 7.06
C VAL A 42 17.37 -5.12 6.99
N ALA A 43 16.72 -4.42 6.05
CA ALA A 43 15.31 -4.61 5.74
C ALA A 43 15.06 -6.08 5.34
N TYR A 44 14.19 -6.74 6.08
CA TYR A 44 13.67 -8.07 5.79
C TYR A 44 12.37 -7.98 4.97
N SER A 45 11.47 -7.09 5.36
CA SER A 45 10.25 -6.79 4.62
C SER A 45 9.89 -5.31 4.71
N VAL A 46 9.23 -4.80 3.68
CA VAL A 46 8.70 -3.44 3.63
C VAL A 46 7.20 -3.51 3.34
N THR A 47 6.40 -2.91 4.21
CA THR A 47 4.95 -2.78 4.06
C THR A 47 4.61 -1.31 3.93
N VAL A 48 3.81 -0.97 2.94
CA VAL A 48 3.46 0.43 2.67
C VAL A 48 1.97 0.59 2.84
N ALA A 49 1.58 1.47 3.75
CA ALA A 49 0.19 1.82 4.01
C ALA A 49 -0.07 3.28 3.55
N GLU A 50 -1.32 3.72 3.67
CA GLU A 50 -1.76 5.04 3.21
C GLU A 50 -0.98 6.19 3.86
N ASP A 51 -0.73 6.07 5.17
CA ASP A 51 -0.10 7.11 6.00
C ASP A 51 1.29 6.74 6.58
N TRP A 52 1.75 5.50 6.38
CA TRP A 52 2.98 5.03 7.01
C TRP A 52 3.71 3.95 6.19
N VAL A 53 5.01 3.81 6.45
CA VAL A 53 5.87 2.78 5.86
C VAL A 53 6.45 1.94 6.98
N GLY A 54 6.14 0.64 6.99
CA GLY A 54 6.70 -0.33 7.92
C GLY A 54 7.90 -1.01 7.30
N VAL A 55 9.01 -1.05 8.03
CA VAL A 55 10.17 -1.85 7.67
C VAL A 55 10.48 -2.83 8.79
N THR A 56 10.35 -4.12 8.53
CA THR A 56 10.78 -5.15 9.48
C THR A 56 12.25 -5.43 9.23
N THR A 57 13.07 -5.40 10.27
CA THR A 57 14.50 -5.71 10.21
C THR A 57 14.72 -7.21 10.44
N LYS A 58 15.84 -7.74 9.96
CA LYS A 58 16.23 -9.16 10.20
C LYS A 58 16.42 -9.50 11.68
N GLU A 59 16.65 -8.50 12.51
CA GLU A 59 16.83 -8.65 13.96
C GLU A 59 15.48 -8.79 14.69
N GLY A 60 14.37 -8.74 13.97
CA GLY A 60 13.04 -8.84 14.56
C GLY A 60 12.53 -7.50 15.11
N ARG A 61 12.88 -6.38 14.48
CA ARG A 61 12.36 -5.05 14.85
C ARG A 61 11.43 -4.54 13.77
N LEU A 62 10.29 -3.96 14.11
CA LEU A 62 9.40 -3.27 13.18
C LEU A 62 9.58 -1.76 13.34
N LEU A 63 10.10 -1.13 12.31
CA LEU A 63 10.30 0.32 12.21
C LEU A 63 9.13 0.92 11.43
N VAL A 64 8.39 1.83 12.06
CA VAL A 64 7.26 2.54 11.45
C VAL A 64 7.69 3.95 11.13
N PHE A 65 7.75 4.26 9.85
CA PHE A 65 8.08 5.58 9.32
C PHE A 65 6.83 6.32 8.86
N ASP A 66 6.84 7.63 9.04
CA ASP A 66 5.86 8.53 8.44
C ASP A 66 6.07 8.58 6.93
N ARG A 67 5.01 8.40 6.16
CA ARG A 67 5.13 8.30 4.69
C ARG A 67 5.48 9.65 4.03
N ILE A 68 5.06 10.76 4.61
CA ILE A 68 5.27 12.10 4.04
C ILE A 68 6.67 12.60 4.37
N THR A 69 7.08 12.43 5.63
CA THR A 69 8.32 13.02 6.14
C THR A 69 9.49 12.05 6.18
N GLY A 70 9.24 10.74 6.08
CA GLY A 70 10.26 9.70 6.28
C GLY A 70 10.74 9.58 7.72
N ALA A 71 10.14 10.31 8.67
CA ALA A 71 10.56 10.30 10.07
C ALA A 71 10.14 8.99 10.75
N LEU A 72 11.04 8.41 11.55
CA LEU A 72 10.71 7.27 12.39
C LEU A 72 9.68 7.71 13.45
N ARG A 73 8.48 7.13 13.40
CA ARG A 73 7.40 7.38 14.36
C ARG A 73 7.46 6.41 15.52
N GLN A 74 7.79 5.15 15.23
CA GLN A 74 7.75 4.09 16.23
C GLN A 74 8.70 2.95 15.88
N GLU A 75 9.31 2.37 16.89
CA GLU A 75 10.06 1.13 16.82
C GLU A 75 9.40 0.12 17.75
N ILE A 76 9.12 -1.08 17.24
CA ILE A 76 8.52 -2.19 17.99
C ILE A 76 9.49 -3.37 17.93
N ASP A 77 9.87 -3.89 19.09
CA ASP A 77 10.63 -5.13 19.19
C ASP A 77 9.69 -6.34 19.05
N LEU A 78 9.98 -7.22 18.10
CA LEU A 78 9.25 -8.47 17.85
C LEU A 78 10.01 -9.68 18.40
N SER A 79 11.19 -9.49 19.01
CA SER A 79 11.91 -10.55 19.70
C SER A 79 11.25 -10.81 21.07
N HIS A 80 10.68 -12.00 21.23
CA HIS A 80 10.08 -12.48 22.47
C HIS A 80 10.75 -13.80 22.89
#